data_AF-A0A918V8Y0-F1
#
_entry.id   AF-A0A918V8Y0-F1
#
_cell.length_a   1.000
_cell.length_b   1.000
_cell.length_c   1.000
_cell.angle_alpha   90.00
_cell.angle_beta   90.00
_cell.angle_gamma   90.00
#
_symmetry.space_group_name_H-M   'P 1'
#
loop_
_entity.id
_entity.type
_entity.pdbx_description
1 polymer ?
#
loop_
_entity_poly.entity_id
_entity_poly.type
_entity_poly.pdbx_seq_one_letter_code
_entity_poly.pdbx_strand_id
1 'polypeptide(L)'
;MRWQTKHDRDAFKEVWLLFDNEHGRFPLYPGESVWIEYAYTVGDDKWGNWFQRAVRLPTEQLEVQLAFPAALDPVVWGTETSMTAEASPLRTPPVRSDDGEPRQFTWITATPALHARYRLEWRFRARPERDTDQGEFR
;
A
#
# COMPACT_ATOMS: atom_id res chain seq x y z
N MET A 1 15.07 15.56 1.90
CA MET A 1 14.91 14.09 1.91
C MET A 1 15.49 13.55 0.62
N ARG A 2 16.06 12.34 0.66
CA ARG A 2 16.69 11.73 -0.51
C ARG A 2 16.14 10.33 -0.71
N TRP A 3 15.76 10.02 -1.94
CA TRP A 3 15.41 8.67 -2.35
C TRP A 3 16.67 7.84 -2.56
N GLN A 4 16.66 6.59 -2.11
CA GLN A 4 17.71 5.62 -2.35
C GLN A 4 17.10 4.31 -2.84
N THR A 5 17.50 3.85 -4.03
CA THR A 5 17.18 2.49 -4.48
C THR A 5 17.98 1.50 -3.64
N LYS A 6 17.28 0.68 -2.85
CA LYS A 6 17.89 -0.36 -2.02
C LYS A 6 18.06 -1.66 -2.79
N HIS A 7 17.03 -2.04 -3.55
CA HIS A 7 17.06 -3.19 -4.44
C HIS A 7 16.44 -2.85 -5.78
N ASP A 8 17.13 -3.26 -6.85
CA ASP A 8 16.70 -3.09 -8.22
C ASP A 8 16.77 -4.46 -8.92
N ARG A 9 15.67 -5.22 -8.84
CA ARG A 9 15.54 -6.54 -9.49
C ARG A 9 14.31 -6.56 -10.38
N ASP A 10 14.29 -7.43 -11.37
CA ASP A 10 13.12 -7.55 -12.25
C ASP A 10 11.88 -8.03 -11.47
N ALA A 11 12.08 -8.92 -10.49
CA ALA A 11 11.00 -9.45 -9.66
C ALA A 11 10.51 -8.47 -8.57
N PHE A 12 11.34 -7.54 -8.09
CA PHE A 12 10.91 -6.51 -7.14
C PHE A 12 11.89 -5.31 -7.09
N LYS A 13 11.36 -4.13 -6.76
CA LYS A 13 12.14 -2.92 -6.44
C LYS A 13 11.91 -2.55 -4.98
N GLU A 14 12.95 -2.12 -4.28
CA GLU A 14 12.87 -1.54 -2.95
C GLU A 14 13.51 -0.14 -2.97
N VAL A 15 12.77 0.87 -2.49
CA VAL A 15 13.21 2.26 -2.46
C VAL A 15 13.01 2.82 -1.05
N TRP A 16 14.04 3.46 -0.52
CA TRP A 16 14.04 4.09 0.80
C TRP A 16 13.96 5.60 0.66
N LEU A 17 13.10 6.23 1.45
CA LEU A 17 13.10 7.67 1.66
C LEU A 17 13.91 7.99 2.91
N LEU A 18 15.08 8.61 2.73
CA LEU A 18 16.00 8.91 3.81
C LEU A 18 15.76 10.31 4.40
N PHE A 19 15.82 10.41 5.73
CA PHE A 19 15.95 11.68 6.47
C PHE A 19 17.35 12.28 6.34
N ASP A 20 17.68 12.62 5.10
CA ASP A 20 18.98 13.15 4.70
C ASP A 20 18.81 14.12 3.53
N ASN A 21 19.72 15.08 3.42
CA ASN A 21 19.84 16.03 2.31
C ASN A 21 21.30 16.45 2.11
N GLU A 22 21.59 17.40 1.22
CA GLU A 22 22.96 17.87 0.94
C GLU A 22 23.66 18.49 2.16
N HIS A 23 22.90 18.91 3.17
CA HIS A 23 23.41 19.53 4.40
C HIS A 23 23.57 18.54 5.55
N GLY A 24 23.13 17.29 5.39
CA GLY A 24 23.30 16.20 6.36
C GLY A 24 22.00 15.53 6.80
N ARG A 25 22.12 14.69 7.82
CA ARG A 25 21.03 13.89 8.39
C ARG A 25 20.24 14.70 9.42
N PHE A 26 18.93 14.53 9.41
CA PHE A 26 18.01 15.18 10.35
C PHE A 26 17.18 14.11 11.07
N PRO A 27 17.73 13.47 12.13
CA PRO A 27 16.97 12.51 12.93
C PRO A 27 15.86 13.22 13.70
N LEU A 28 14.79 12.48 14.02
CA LEU A 28 13.74 12.94 14.93
C LEU A 28 14.13 12.63 16.38
N TYR A 29 14.21 13.66 17.22
CA TYR A 29 14.47 13.53 18.65
C TYR A 29 13.17 13.30 19.46
N PRO A 30 13.26 12.84 20.72
CA PRO A 30 12.09 12.67 21.56
C PRO A 30 11.27 13.96 21.68
N GLY A 31 9.96 13.87 21.41
CA GLY A 31 9.03 15.00 21.43
C GLY A 31 8.92 15.77 20.11
N GLU A 32 9.77 15.48 19.13
CA GLU A 32 9.65 16.08 17.80
C GLU A 32 8.65 15.33 16.92
N SER A 33 8.12 16.02 15.92
CA SER A 33 7.19 15.47 14.94
C SER A 33 7.44 16.14 13.59
N VAL A 34 7.22 15.39 12.51
CA VAL A 34 7.38 15.89 11.15
C VAL A 34 6.34 15.24 10.25
N TRP A 35 5.97 15.95 9.18
CA TRP A 35 5.12 15.43 8.11
C TRP A 35 5.98 15.03 6.93
N ILE A 36 5.68 13.86 6.37
CA ILE A 36 6.35 13.35 5.18
C ILE A 36 5.27 13.09 4.14
N GLU A 37 5.36 13.80 3.02
CA GLU A 37 4.55 13.53 1.85
C GLU A 37 5.47 13.10 0.71
N TYR A 38 5.08 12.04 0.01
CA TYR A 38 5.81 11.55 -1.14
C TYR A 38 4.87 10.87 -2.13
N ALA A 39 5.22 10.97 -3.41
CA ALA A 39 4.52 10.31 -4.49
C ALA A 39 5.52 9.66 -5.44
N TYR A 40 5.10 8.58 -6.09
CA TYR A 40 5.84 7.94 -7.16
C TYR A 40 4.85 7.40 -8.19
N THR A 41 5.31 7.26 -9.43
CA THR A 41 4.52 6.70 -10.53
C THR A 41 5.21 5.46 -11.04
N VAL A 42 4.42 4.42 -11.31
CA VAL A 42 4.91 3.15 -11.86
C VAL A 42 4.05 2.79 -13.05
N GLY A 43 4.68 2.28 -14.12
CA GLY A 43 3.99 1.80 -15.32
C GLY A 43 3.05 0.64 -15.04
N ASP A 44 1.99 0.51 -15.85
CA ASP A 44 0.99 -0.56 -15.72
C ASP A 44 1.59 -1.96 -15.92
N ASP A 45 2.69 -2.05 -16.66
CA ASP A 45 3.46 -3.27 -16.90
C ASP A 45 4.20 -3.79 -15.66
N LYS A 46 4.31 -2.97 -14.60
CA LYS A 46 4.97 -3.33 -13.33
C LYS A 46 3.99 -3.42 -12.16
N TRP A 47 2.72 -3.08 -12.35
CA TRP A 47 1.70 -3.16 -11.31
C TRP A 47 1.08 -4.55 -11.25
N GLY A 48 1.05 -5.14 -10.06
CA GLY A 48 0.09 -6.19 -9.72
C GLY A 48 -1.26 -5.59 -9.30
N ASN A 49 -2.28 -6.43 -9.15
CA ASN A 49 -3.60 -5.97 -8.68
C ASN A 49 -3.71 -5.94 -7.14
N TRP A 50 -2.65 -5.51 -6.46
CA TRP A 50 -2.61 -5.48 -5.01
C TRP A 50 -1.68 -4.40 -4.46
N PHE A 51 -1.98 -3.98 -3.23
CA PHE A 51 -1.19 -3.12 -2.38
C PHE A 51 -1.00 -3.80 -1.02
N GLN A 52 0.20 -3.71 -0.44
CA GLN A 52 0.45 -4.24 0.89
C GLN A 52 1.21 -3.24 1.76
N ARG A 53 0.71 -3.03 2.99
CA ARG A 53 1.35 -2.22 4.01
C ARG A 53 1.69 -3.05 5.24
N ALA A 54 2.97 -3.15 5.56
CA ALA A 54 3.43 -3.67 6.85
C ALA A 54 3.53 -2.54 7.89
N VAL A 55 2.99 -2.78 9.09
CA VAL A 55 3.11 -1.87 10.22
C VAL A 55 4.41 -2.18 10.97
N ARG A 56 5.39 -1.30 10.83
CA ARG A 56 6.75 -1.47 11.39
C ARG A 56 7.06 -0.52 12.54
N LEU A 57 6.23 0.51 12.71
CA LEU A 57 6.33 1.50 13.77
C LEU A 57 4.95 1.62 14.42
N PRO A 58 4.88 1.98 15.72
CA PRO A 58 3.63 2.38 16.34
C PRO A 58 2.91 3.39 15.44
N THR A 59 1.70 3.05 15.05
CA THR A 59 0.90 3.82 14.09
C THR A 59 -0.44 4.08 14.75
N GLU A 60 -0.86 5.33 14.82
CA GLU A 60 -2.15 5.70 15.42
C GLU A 60 -3.32 5.46 14.48
N GLN A 61 -3.09 5.69 13.19
CA GLN A 61 -4.09 5.47 12.14
C GLN A 61 -3.39 5.09 10.84
N LEU A 62 -3.97 4.12 10.13
CA LEU A 62 -3.61 3.79 8.77
C LEU A 62 -4.85 3.94 7.89
N GLU A 63 -4.74 4.79 6.88
CA GLU A 63 -5.75 4.96 5.84
C GLU A 63 -5.14 4.59 4.48
N VAL A 64 -5.92 3.90 3.67
CA VAL A 64 -5.58 3.56 2.29
C VAL A 64 -6.74 4.00 1.41
N GLN A 65 -6.42 4.84 0.42
CA GLN A 65 -7.34 5.26 -0.61
C GLN A 65 -6.87 4.70 -1.96
N LEU A 66 -7.78 4.03 -2.66
CA LEU A 66 -7.54 3.48 -3.98
C LEU A 66 -8.54 4.11 -4.95
N ALA A 67 -8.03 4.74 -6.02
CA ALA A 67 -8.85 5.37 -7.04
C ALA A 67 -8.60 4.69 -8.39
N PHE A 68 -9.66 4.23 -9.04
CA PHE A 68 -9.59 3.52 -10.32
C PHE A 68 -10.56 4.15 -11.34
N PRO A 69 -10.27 4.06 -12.64
CA PRO A 69 -11.26 4.39 -13.67
C PRO A 69 -12.52 3.55 -13.51
N ALA A 70 -13.70 4.17 -13.38
CA ALA A 70 -14.95 3.45 -13.13
C ALA A 70 -15.36 2.58 -14.33
N ALA A 71 -14.95 2.96 -15.55
CA ALA A 71 -15.12 2.15 -16.77
C ALA A 71 -14.51 0.74 -16.68
N LEU A 72 -13.53 0.51 -15.80
CA LEU A 72 -12.93 -0.82 -15.59
C LEU A 72 -13.75 -1.74 -14.67
N ASP A 73 -14.81 -1.21 -14.05
CA ASP A 73 -15.65 -1.85 -13.05
C ASP A 73 -14.82 -2.56 -11.96
N PRO A 74 -14.06 -1.80 -11.14
CA PRO A 74 -13.17 -2.34 -10.12
C PRO A 74 -13.96 -2.93 -8.95
N VAL A 75 -13.45 -4.03 -8.41
CA VAL A 75 -13.84 -4.62 -7.12
C VAL A 75 -12.62 -4.67 -6.25
N VAL A 76 -12.74 -4.23 -4.99
CA VAL A 76 -11.66 -4.22 -4.02
C VAL A 76 -12.04 -5.08 -2.81
N TRP A 77 -11.09 -5.86 -2.31
CA TRP A 77 -11.18 -6.58 -1.05
C TRP A 77 -9.84 -6.47 -0.31
N GLY A 78 -9.73 -7.08 0.87
CA GLY A 78 -8.45 -7.17 1.53
C GLY A 78 -8.39 -8.18 2.65
N THR A 79 -7.17 -8.40 3.12
CA THR A 79 -6.82 -9.29 4.23
C THR A 79 -5.89 -8.59 5.21
N GLU A 80 -5.94 -9.01 6.46
CA GLU A 80 -4.95 -8.71 7.49
C GLU A 80 -4.20 -9.99 7.87
N THR A 81 -2.89 -9.89 8.10
CA THR A 81 -2.06 -10.96 8.64
C THR A 81 -1.31 -10.42 9.84
N SER A 82 -1.48 -11.04 11.01
CA SER A 82 -0.72 -10.67 12.20
C SER A 82 0.60 -11.46 12.27
N MET A 83 1.44 -11.20 13.27
CA MET A 83 2.71 -11.91 13.42
C MET A 83 2.54 -13.43 13.61
N THR A 84 1.43 -13.87 14.22
CA THR A 84 1.20 -15.25 14.66
C THR A 84 -0.05 -15.89 14.06
N ALA A 85 -0.83 -15.14 13.29
CA ALA A 85 -2.07 -15.65 12.69
C ALA A 85 -1.94 -15.75 11.17
N GLU A 86 -2.66 -16.73 10.61
CA GLU A 86 -2.90 -16.81 9.17
C GLU A 86 -3.66 -15.57 8.67
N ALA A 87 -3.65 -15.39 7.34
CA ALA A 87 -4.36 -14.28 6.72
C ALA A 87 -5.87 -14.41 6.94
N SER A 88 -6.48 -13.38 7.53
CA SER A 88 -7.93 -13.26 7.70
C SER A 88 -8.46 -12.07 6.91
N PRO A 89 -9.75 -12.03 6.54
CA PRO A 89 -10.35 -10.84 5.94
C PRO A 89 -10.15 -9.60 6.82
N LEU A 90 -10.06 -8.42 6.18
CA LEU A 90 -10.08 -7.15 6.92
C LEU A 90 -11.33 -7.08 7.81
N ARG A 91 -11.15 -6.57 9.04
CA ARG A 91 -12.26 -6.37 10.00
C ARG A 91 -13.36 -5.47 9.44
N THR A 92 -12.95 -4.47 8.67
CA THR A 92 -13.81 -3.56 7.94
C THR A 92 -13.48 -3.66 6.45
N PRO A 93 -14.46 -3.89 5.57
CA PRO A 93 -14.19 -3.89 4.14
C PRO A 93 -13.89 -2.46 3.66
N PRO A 94 -13.14 -2.30 2.55
CA PRO A 94 -12.99 -1.01 1.89
C PRO A 94 -14.36 -0.44 1.48
N VAL A 95 -14.65 0.79 1.88
CA VAL A 95 -15.89 1.49 1.57
C VAL A 95 -15.72 2.19 0.24
N ARG A 96 -16.64 1.94 -0.69
CA ARG A 96 -16.70 2.64 -1.97
C ARG A 96 -17.43 3.98 -1.80
N SER A 97 -16.87 5.05 -2.36
CA SER A 97 -17.61 6.30 -2.61
C SER A 97 -18.27 6.22 -3.99
N ASP A 98 -19.53 6.64 -4.08
CA ASP A 98 -20.29 6.69 -5.33
C ASP A 98 -20.22 8.05 -6.04
N ASP A 99 -19.37 8.96 -5.55
CA ASP A 99 -19.26 10.33 -6.05
C ASP A 99 -18.30 10.43 -7.25
N GLY A 100 -18.73 9.90 -8.40
CA GLY A 100 -18.13 10.21 -9.70
C GLY A 100 -16.92 9.36 -10.16
N GLU A 101 -16.26 9.84 -11.22
CA GLU A 101 -15.02 9.29 -11.80
C GLU A 101 -13.82 10.10 -11.26
N PRO A 102 -12.76 9.46 -10.73
CA PRO A 102 -12.53 8.02 -10.60
C PRO A 102 -13.33 7.37 -9.45
N ARG A 103 -13.61 6.07 -9.58
CA ARG A 103 -14.24 5.28 -8.50
C ARG A 103 -13.25 5.07 -7.35
N GLN A 104 -13.58 5.61 -6.19
CA GLN A 104 -12.73 5.59 -5.00
C GLN A 104 -13.17 4.54 -3.97
N PHE A 105 -12.19 3.87 -3.38
CA PHE A 105 -12.33 2.95 -2.25
C PHE A 105 -11.45 3.44 -1.10
N THR A 106 -12.03 3.61 0.08
CA THR A 106 -11.31 4.01 1.29
C THR A 106 -11.39 2.90 2.32
N TRP A 107 -10.24 2.53 2.88
CA TRP A 107 -10.15 1.65 4.04
C TRP A 107 -9.35 2.33 5.14
N ILE A 108 -9.83 2.22 6.38
CA ILE A 108 -9.23 2.85 7.54
C ILE A 108 -9.18 1.88 8.72
N THR A 109 -8.10 1.95 9.48
CA THR A 109 -7.96 1.28 10.78
C THR A 109 -7.24 2.19 11.77
N ALA A 110 -7.70 2.18 13.02
CA ALA A 110 -7.04 2.86 14.13
C ALA A 110 -6.17 1.86 14.89
N THR A 111 -5.04 2.35 15.41
CA THR A 111 -4.06 1.61 16.22
C THR A 111 -3.74 0.21 15.68
N PRO A 112 -3.37 0.07 14.39
CA PRO A 112 -3.08 -1.24 13.82
C PRO A 112 -1.96 -1.95 14.58
N ALA A 113 -2.09 -3.26 14.73
CA ALA A 113 -1.13 -4.06 15.50
C ALA A 113 0.29 -3.98 14.91
N LEU A 114 1.29 -3.85 15.78
CA LEU A 114 2.69 -3.89 15.36
C LEU A 114 2.98 -5.22 14.66
N HIS A 115 3.74 -5.16 13.56
CA HIS A 115 4.04 -6.29 12.67
C HIS A 115 2.88 -6.83 11.84
N ALA A 116 1.66 -6.27 11.95
CA ALA A 116 0.58 -6.61 11.05
C ALA A 116 0.92 -6.23 9.60
N ARG A 117 0.38 -7.00 8.67
CA ARG A 117 0.39 -6.72 7.23
C ARG A 117 -1.05 -6.60 6.76
N TYR A 118 -1.37 -5.47 6.13
CA TYR A 118 -2.66 -5.26 5.49
C TYR A 118 -2.46 -5.31 3.99
N ARG A 119 -3.22 -6.17 3.32
CA ARG A 119 -3.18 -6.35 1.86
C ARG A 119 -4.54 -5.99 1.30
N LEU A 120 -4.57 -5.03 0.38
CA LEU A 120 -5.74 -4.69 -0.41
C LEU A 120 -5.51 -5.20 -1.82
N GLU A 121 -6.51 -5.87 -2.37
CA GLU A 121 -6.45 -6.48 -3.70
C GLU A 121 -7.65 -6.05 -4.51
N TRP A 122 -7.51 -6.06 -5.82
CA TRP A 122 -8.59 -5.71 -6.71
C TRP A 122 -8.62 -6.57 -7.96
N ARG A 123 -9.74 -6.48 -8.67
CA ARG A 123 -9.88 -6.98 -10.04
C ARG A 123 -10.78 -6.05 -10.83
N PHE A 124 -10.57 -6.01 -12.14
CA PHE A 124 -11.39 -5.24 -13.07
C PHE A 124 -12.37 -6.17 -13.76
N ARG A 125 -13.68 -6.01 -13.52
CA ARG A 125 -14.69 -6.89 -14.15
C ARG A 125 -14.83 -6.63 -15.64
N ALA A 126 -14.58 -5.40 -16.09
CA ALA A 126 -14.68 -5.04 -17.49
C ALA A 126 -13.44 -5.46 -18.33
N ARG A 127 -12.42 -6.06 -17.69
CA ARG A 127 -11.21 -6.56 -18.36
C ARG A 127 -11.01 -8.03 -18.04
N PRO A 128 -10.90 -8.94 -19.03
CA PRO A 128 -10.50 -10.31 -18.75
C PRO A 128 -9.11 -10.29 -18.09
N GLU A 129 -8.95 -11.10 -17.06
CA GLU A 129 -7.73 -11.18 -16.26
C GLU A 129 -6.56 -11.52 -17.19
N ARG A 130 -5.52 -10.66 -17.20
CA ARG A 130 -4.24 -11.08 -17.77
C ARG A 130 -3.73 -12.13 -16.81
N ASP A 131 -3.55 -13.35 -17.30
CA ASP A 131 -3.05 -14.49 -16.55
C ASP A 131 -1.72 -14.08 -15.90
N THR A 132 -1.80 -13.66 -14.64
CA THR A 132 -0.64 -13.19 -13.89
C THR A 132 -0.19 -14.43 -13.16
N ASP A 133 0.68 -15.19 -13.83
CA ASP A 133 1.26 -16.43 -13.34
C ASP A 133 1.57 -16.26 -11.85
N GLN A 134 0.83 -16.99 -11.01
CA GLN A 134 0.97 -16.97 -9.58
C GLN A 134 2.34 -17.57 -9.25
N GLY A 135 3.35 -16.71 -9.17
CA GLY A 135 4.59 -17.07 -8.51
C GLY A 135 4.29 -17.35 -7.05
N GLU A 136 4.05 -18.62 -6.73
CA GLU A 136 4.10 -19.16 -5.37
C GLU A 136 5.45 -18.75 -4.75
N PHE A 137 5.44 -17.73 -3.91
CA PHE A 137 6.56 -17.48 -3.01
C PHE A 137 6.46 -18.48 -1.85
N ARG A 138 7.11 -19.64 -2.03
CA ARG A 138 7.52 -20.53 -0.94
C ARG A 138 8.69 -19.94 -0.15
#